data_AF-A0A1B6I984-F1
#
_entry.id   AF-A0A1B6I984-F1
#
_cell.length_a   1.000
_cell.length_b   1.000
_cell.length_c   1.000
_cell.angle_alpha   90.00
_cell.angle_beta   90.00
_cell.angle_gamma   90.00
#
_symmetry.space_group_name_H-M   'P 1'
#
loop_
_entity.id
_entity.type
_entity.pdbx_description
1 polymer ?
#
loop_
_entity_poly.entity_id
_entity_poly.type
_entity_poly.pdbx_seq_one_letter_code
_entity_poly.pdbx_strand_id
1 'polypeptide(L)'
;EGFDEAESEENKANLLQDFISYIQKNKVVVLEDLAAEFKLKTQFVIDRIHDLQAEGRLTGVIDDRGKFIYISQEELEKVAKFVKQRGRVSLTELAENSNRLINLIPAT
;
A
#
# COMPACT_ATOMS: atom_id res chain seq x y z
N GLU A 1 -28.79 -29.36 8.67
CA GLU A 1 -27.60 -29.03 9.49
C GLU A 1 -27.04 -27.74 8.94
N GLY A 2 -27.06 -26.68 9.75
CA GLY A 2 -26.71 -25.33 9.35
C GLY A 2 -25.19 -25.14 9.44
N PHE A 3 -24.53 -25.09 8.29
CA PHE A 3 -23.16 -24.61 8.15
C PHE A 3 -23.24 -23.12 7.82
N ASP A 4 -23.53 -22.31 8.83
CA ASP A 4 -23.01 -20.94 8.87
C ASP A 4 -21.84 -21.01 9.86
N GLU A 5 -20.67 -21.38 9.33
CA GLU A 5 -19.41 -21.11 10.00
C GLU A 5 -19.34 -19.61 10.21
N ALA A 6 -19.72 -19.19 11.42
CA ALA A 6 -19.46 -17.86 11.91
C ALA A 6 -17.99 -17.54 11.61
N GLU A 7 -17.75 -16.63 10.67
CA GLU A 7 -16.46 -15.98 10.49
C GLU A 7 -16.05 -15.41 11.84
N SER A 8 -15.20 -16.13 12.58
CA SER A 8 -14.69 -15.65 13.84
C SER A 8 -13.96 -14.33 13.59
N GLU A 9 -14.06 -13.40 14.52
CA GLU A 9 -13.37 -12.10 14.42
C GLU A 9 -11.85 -12.29 14.27
N GLU A 10 -11.31 -13.40 14.76
CA GLU A 10 -9.92 -13.83 14.57
C GLU A 10 -9.60 -14.14 13.10
N ASN A 11 -10.49 -14.85 12.38
CA ASN A 11 -10.30 -15.13 10.95
C ASN A 11 -10.29 -13.83 10.12
N LYS A 12 -11.17 -12.88 10.43
CA LYS A 12 -11.20 -11.57 9.76
C LYS A 12 -9.95 -10.74 10.05
N ALA A 13 -9.45 -10.78 11.28
CA ALA A 13 -8.22 -10.11 11.67
C ALA A 13 -7.00 -10.68 10.91
N ASN A 14 -6.92 -12.01 10.78
CA ASN A 14 -5.87 -12.68 10.03
C ASN A 14 -5.90 -12.31 8.55
N LEU A 15 -7.07 -12.35 7.90
CA LEU A 15 -7.23 -11.94 6.50
C LEU A 15 -6.80 -10.49 6.24
N LEU A 16 -7.12 -9.58 7.16
CA LEU A 16 -6.70 -8.19 7.08
C LEU A 16 -5.18 -8.04 7.20
N GLN A 17 -4.57 -8.80 8.10
CA GLN A 17 -3.13 -8.79 8.28
C GLN A 17 -2.40 -9.36 7.07
N ASP A 18 -2.94 -10.42 6.46
CA ASP A 18 -2.41 -11.02 5.23
C ASP A 18 -2.51 -10.05 4.05
N PHE A 19 -3.64 -9.33 3.93
CA PHE A 19 -3.84 -8.29 2.91
C PHE A 19 -2.77 -7.18 3.00
N ILE A 20 -2.57 -6.63 4.20
CA ILE A 20 -1.54 -5.60 4.43
C ILE A 20 -0.15 -6.16 4.14
N SER A 21 0.15 -7.36 4.65
CA SER A 21 1.45 -8.00 4.47
C SER A 21 1.77 -8.28 3.00
N TYR A 22 0.77 -8.70 2.22
CA TYR A 22 0.91 -8.92 0.78
C TYR A 22 1.32 -7.64 0.07
N ILE A 23 0.63 -6.53 0.35
CA ILE A 23 0.93 -5.22 -0.23
C ILE A 23 2.34 -4.76 0.14
N GLN A 24 2.69 -4.86 1.42
CA GLN A 24 3.98 -4.40 1.94
C GLN A 24 5.16 -5.16 1.34
N LYS A 25 5.01 -6.49 1.17
CA LYS A 25 6.05 -7.35 0.57
C LYS A 25 6.24 -7.06 -0.90
N ASN A 26 5.16 -7.00 -1.67
CA ASN A 26 5.22 -6.85 -3.13
C ASN A 26 5.57 -5.43 -3.58
N LYS A 27 5.41 -4.41 -2.73
CA LYS A 27 5.68 -2.98 -2.98
C LYS A 27 4.83 -2.35 -4.08
N VAL A 28 4.76 -2.96 -5.26
CA VAL A 28 3.92 -2.55 -6.40
C VAL A 28 2.90 -3.65 -6.64
N VAL A 29 1.62 -3.32 -6.53
CA VAL A 29 0.53 -4.30 -6.65
C VAL A 29 -0.49 -3.80 -7.67
N VAL A 30 -0.90 -4.66 -8.60
CA VAL A 30 -2.03 -4.41 -9.49
C VAL A 30 -3.31 -4.66 -8.70
N LEU A 31 -4.22 -3.68 -8.69
CA LEU A 31 -5.43 -3.75 -7.87
C LEU A 31 -6.36 -4.90 -8.28
N GLU A 32 -6.41 -5.24 -9.57
CA GLU A 32 -7.17 -6.38 -10.09
C GLU A 32 -6.58 -7.72 -9.63
N ASP A 33 -5.26 -7.88 -9.68
CA ASP A 33 -4.58 -9.10 -9.20
C ASP A 33 -4.77 -9.27 -7.69
N LEU A 34 -4.69 -8.18 -6.93
CA LEU A 34 -4.96 -8.19 -5.49
C LEU A 34 -6.41 -8.56 -5.19
N ALA A 35 -7.36 -8.06 -5.99
CA ALA A 35 -8.76 -8.43 -5.86
C ALA A 35 -8.97 -9.93 -6.16
N ALA A 36 -8.31 -10.46 -7.19
CA ALA A 36 -8.37 -11.87 -7.52
C ALA A 36 -7.77 -12.77 -6.42
N GLU A 37 -6.61 -12.40 -5.87
CA GLU A 37 -5.92 -13.13 -4.80
C GLU A 37 -6.81 -13.27 -3.55
N PHE A 38 -7.48 -12.19 -3.14
CA PHE A 38 -8.34 -12.17 -1.96
C PHE A 38 -9.81 -12.48 -2.26
N LYS A 39 -10.15 -12.82 -3.52
CA LYS A 39 -11.53 -13.08 -3.99
C LYS A 39 -12.50 -11.93 -3.70
N LEU A 40 -12.02 -10.70 -3.84
CA LEU A 40 -12.77 -9.46 -3.63
C LEU A 40 -13.09 -8.80 -4.97
N LYS A 41 -13.99 -7.82 -4.95
CA LYS A 41 -14.18 -6.91 -6.09
C LYS A 41 -13.09 -5.84 -6.07
N THR A 42 -12.59 -5.43 -7.23
CA THR A 42 -11.56 -4.37 -7.34
C THR A 42 -11.98 -3.08 -6.64
N GLN A 43 -13.24 -2.65 -6.77
CA GLN A 43 -13.72 -1.46 -6.06
C GLN A 43 -13.62 -1.60 -4.54
N PHE A 44 -13.94 -2.78 -4.00
CA PHE A 44 -13.82 -3.04 -2.57
C PHE A 44 -12.36 -3.02 -2.10
N VAL A 45 -11.42 -3.49 -2.93
CA VAL A 45 -9.98 -3.38 -2.65
C VAL A 45 -9.53 -1.92 -2.61
N ILE A 46 -10.00 -1.08 -3.55
CA ILE A 46 -9.71 0.36 -3.58
C ILE A 46 -10.22 1.04 -2.31
N ASP A 47 -11.49 0.81 -1.97
CA ASP A 47 -12.11 1.38 -0.78
C ASP A 47 -11.36 0.92 0.49
N ARG A 48 -11.00 -0.37 0.56
CA ARG A 48 -10.23 -0.93 1.67
C ARG A 48 -8.83 -0.31 1.81
N ILE A 49 -8.14 -0.05 0.70
CA ILE A 49 -6.85 0.64 0.71
C ILE A 49 -7.04 2.07 1.24
N HIS A 50 -8.06 2.79 0.79
CA HIS A 50 -8.34 4.15 1.27
C HIS A 50 -8.64 4.17 2.77
N ASP A 51 -9.45 3.23 3.28
CA ASP A 51 -9.73 3.10 4.70
C ASP A 51 -8.45 2.85 5.50
N LEU A 52 -7.60 1.91 5.04
CA LEU A 52 -6.32 1.60 5.69
C LEU A 52 -5.33 2.78 5.64
N GLN A 53 -5.40 3.61 4.60
CA GLN A 53 -4.63 4.85 4.53
C GLN A 53 -5.15 5.91 5.51
N ALA A 54 -6.47 6.05 5.64
CA ALA A 54 -7.09 6.96 6.61
C ALA A 54 -6.79 6.54 8.06
N GLU A 55 -6.69 5.24 8.33
CA GLU A 55 -6.26 4.67 9.62
C GLU A 55 -4.74 4.77 9.86
N GLY A 56 -3.96 5.15 8.83
CA GLY A 56 -2.49 5.19 8.91
C GLY A 56 -1.80 3.82 8.95
N ARG A 57 -2.52 2.74 8.61
CA ARG A 57 -2.00 1.37 8.56
C ARG A 57 -1.31 1.04 7.24
N LEU A 58 -1.67 1.77 6.18
CA LEU A 58 -1.01 1.73 4.88
C LEU A 58 -0.66 3.13 4.40
N THR A 59 0.42 3.22 3.65
CA THR A 59 0.88 4.46 3.02
C THR A 59 1.34 4.14 1.60
N GLY A 60 0.98 5.00 0.65
CA GLY A 60 1.23 4.69 -0.76
C GLY A 60 0.44 5.57 -1.70
N VAL A 61 0.56 5.30 -2.98
CA VAL A 61 -0.11 6.04 -4.06
C VAL A 61 -0.78 5.07 -5.02
N ILE A 62 -1.94 5.47 -5.54
CA ILE A 62 -2.61 4.76 -6.64
C ILE A 62 -2.24 5.48 -7.94
N ASP A 63 -1.70 4.73 -8.88
CA ASP A 63 -1.41 5.18 -10.25
C ASP A 63 -2.70 5.14 -11.09
N ASP A 64 -2.80 5.99 -12.11
CA ASP A 64 -3.98 6.06 -13.01
C ASP A 64 -4.22 4.75 -13.80
N ARG A 65 -3.21 3.89 -13.85
CA ARG A 65 -3.25 2.55 -14.45
C ARG A 65 -3.74 1.45 -13.51
N GLY A 66 -4.26 1.79 -12.33
CA GLY A 66 -4.81 0.81 -11.39
C GLY A 66 -3.75 0.01 -10.61
N LYS A 67 -2.59 0.63 -10.37
CA LYS A 67 -1.54 0.06 -9.50
C LYS A 67 -1.52 0.79 -8.17
N PHE A 68 -1.38 0.06 -7.08
CA PHE A 68 -1.01 0.61 -5.78
C PHE A 68 0.49 0.44 -5.54
N ILE A 69 1.16 1.53 -5.19
CA ILE A 69 2.58 1.55 -4.81
C ILE A 69 2.65 1.84 -3.31
N TYR A 70 3.03 0.82 -2.54
CA TYR A 70 3.29 0.95 -1.12
C TYR A 70 4.60 1.72 -0.89
N ILE A 71 4.51 2.75 -0.07
CA ILE A 71 5.65 3.55 0.38
C ILE A 71 5.70 3.39 1.89
N SER A 72 6.80 2.89 2.45
CA SER A 72 6.91 2.73 3.90
C SER A 72 6.99 4.08 4.61
N GLN A 73 6.67 4.09 5.90
CA GLN A 73 6.82 5.29 6.72
C GLN A 73 8.27 5.82 6.72
N GLU A 74 9.26 4.91 6.73
CA GLU A 74 10.68 5.28 6.65
C GLU A 74 11.02 5.97 5.32
N GLU A 75 10.49 5.47 4.21
CA GLU A 75 10.66 6.08 2.87
C GLU A 75 10.01 7.46 2.81
N LEU A 76 8.79 7.61 3.34
CA LEU A 76 8.13 8.91 3.46
C LEU A 76 8.93 9.89 4.32
N GLU A 77 9.50 9.43 5.43
CA GLU A 77 10.35 10.26 6.28
C GLU A 77 11.64 10.69 5.58
N LYS A 78 12.26 9.82 4.78
CA LYS A 78 13.43 10.18 3.95
C LYS A 78 13.07 11.27 2.94
N VAL A 79 11.92 11.14 2.26
CA VAL A 79 11.40 12.16 1.35
C VAL A 79 11.13 13.48 2.09
N ALA A 80 10.46 13.43 3.25
CA ALA A 80 10.16 14.61 4.05
C ALA A 80 11.43 15.33 4.54
N LYS A 81 12.44 14.57 4.99
CA LYS A 81 13.75 15.12 5.39
C LYS A 81 14.46 15.78 4.21
N PHE A 82 14.45 15.14 3.04
CA PHE A 82 15.03 15.71 1.81
C PHE A 82 14.40 17.05 1.44
N VAL A 83 13.06 17.12 1.41
CA VAL A 83 12.33 18.36 1.10
C VAL A 83 12.63 19.45 2.12
N LYS A 84 12.58 19.13 3.42
CA LYS A 84 12.84 20.10 4.50
C LYS A 84 14.27 20.66 4.46
N GLN A 85 15.28 19.83 4.21
CA GLN A 85 16.68 20.25 4.19
C GLN A 85 17.02 21.13 2.98
N ARG A 86 16.40 20.87 1.82
CA ARG A 86 16.60 21.65 0.60
C ARG A 86 15.74 22.91 0.53
N GLY A 87 14.66 22.97 1.31
CA GLY A 87 13.73 24.10 1.31
C GLY A 87 12.85 24.10 0.06
N ARG A 88 13.27 24.81 -1.00
CA ARG A 88 12.55 24.82 -2.28
C ARG A 88 13.08 23.71 -3.17
N VAL A 89 12.25 22.71 -3.41
CA VAL A 89 12.57 21.57 -4.28
C VAL A 89 11.69 21.63 -5.52
N SER A 90 12.29 21.50 -6.70
CA SER A 90 11.54 21.37 -7.94
C SER A 90 11.05 19.93 -8.13
N LEU A 91 9.97 19.73 -8.90
CA LEU A 91 9.49 18.38 -9.22
C LEU A 91 10.56 17.54 -9.92
N THR A 92 11.35 18.15 -10.79
CA THR A 92 12.47 17.50 -11.49
C THR A 92 13.52 16.98 -10.50
N GLU A 93 13.93 17.81 -9.55
CA GLU A 93 14.91 17.43 -8.54
C GLU A 93 14.37 16.33 -7.60
N LEU A 94 13.08 16.40 -7.25
CA LEU A 94 12.44 15.36 -6.45
C LEU A 94 12.40 14.03 -7.22
N ALA A 95 12.06 14.05 -8.52
CA ALA A 95 12.01 12.87 -9.37
C ALA A 95 13.40 12.23 -9.55
N GLU A 96 14.44 13.03 -9.79
CA GLU A 96 15.83 12.55 -9.89
C GLU A 96 16.31 11.85 -8.62
N ASN A 97 15.86 12.33 -7.45
CA ASN A 97 16.23 11.75 -6.17
C ASN A 97 15.26 10.64 -5.70
N SER A 98 14.07 10.51 -6.30
CA SER A 98 13.05 9.54 -5.89
C SER A 98 13.54 8.09 -5.94
N ASN A 99 14.35 7.73 -6.95
CA ASN A 99 14.96 6.38 -7.05
C ASN A 99 15.91 6.05 -5.89
N ARG A 100 16.41 7.04 -5.15
CA ARG A 100 17.25 6.85 -3.95
C ARG A 100 16.43 6.88 -2.67
N LEU A 101 15.27 7.52 -2.70
CA LEU A 101 14.43 7.76 -1.54
C LEU A 101 13.37 6.67 -1.35
N ILE A 102 12.90 6.06 -2.44
CA ILE A 102 11.86 5.04 -2.46
C ILE A 102 12.39 3.83 -3.21
N ASN A 103 12.37 2.65 -2.58
CA ASN A 103 12.74 1.40 -3.24
C ASN A 103 11.48 0.64 -3.67
N LEU A 104 11.32 0.47 -4.98
CA LEU A 104 10.18 -0.24 -5.57
C LEU A 104 10.43 -1.76 -5.68
N ILE A 105 11.62 -2.24 -5.33
CA ILE A 105 11.95 -3.66 -5.36
C ILE A 105 11.32 -4.33 -4.11
N PRO A 106 10.55 -5.42 -4.29
CA PRO A 106 10.02 -6.22 -3.19
C PRO A 106 11.11 -6.62 -2.18
N ALA A 107 10.78 -6.65 -0.90
CA ALA A 107 11.67 -7.24 0.10
C ALA A 107 11.60 -8.77 -0.03
N THR A 108 12.73 -9.40 -0.39
CA THR A 108 12.88 -10.86 -0.46
C THR A 108 12.78 -11.52 0.92
#